data_AF-A0A2V8LYW4-F1
#
_entry.id   AF-A0A2V8LYW4-F1
#
_cell.length_a   1.000
_cell.length_b   1.000
_cell.length_c   1.000
_cell.angle_alpha   90.00
_cell.angle_beta   90.00
_cell.angle_gamma   90.00
#
_symmetry.space_group_name_H-M   'P 1'
#
loop_
_entity.id
_entity.type
_entity.pdbx_description
1 polymer ?
#
loop_
_entity_poly.entity_id
_entity_poly.type
_entity_poly.pdbx_seq_one_letter_code
_entity_poly.pdbx_strand_id
1 'polypeptide(L)'
;LRFISTTCWTGPKRFNAPQAFFIEAARILPQDPPLIGNINWDALTDSLWGGLAELGKERVALIWTNAQRMLEHGLQDLLIANGCFEHIASTMATTKYGISRPIMLVVFLVGEGNNFGPFLADKVLVH
;
A
#
# COMPACT_ATOMS: atom_id res chain seq x y z
N LEU A 1 -14.63 0.84 -10.05
CA LEU A 1 -13.42 0.72 -9.20
C LEU A 1 -13.67 1.55 -7.96
N ARG A 2 -13.66 0.94 -6.77
CA ARG A 2 -13.84 1.69 -5.51
C ARG A 2 -12.44 2.15 -5.11
N PHE A 3 -12.19 3.45 -5.24
CA PHE A 3 -10.92 4.08 -4.92
C PHE A 3 -10.76 4.10 -3.39
N ILE A 4 -9.69 3.51 -2.88
CA ILE A 4 -9.31 3.70 -1.48
C ILE A 4 -8.39 4.91 -1.46
N SER A 5 -8.94 6.00 -0.93
CA SER A 5 -8.42 7.37 -1.01
C SER A 5 -7.05 7.54 -0.34
N THR A 6 -6.15 8.18 -1.09
CA THR A 6 -5.16 9.21 -0.76
C THR A 6 -5.05 9.71 0.69
N THR A 7 -3.80 9.75 1.19
CA THR A 7 -3.32 10.86 2.04
C THR A 7 -1.95 11.39 1.58
N CYS A 8 -1.86 12.71 1.49
CA CYS A 8 -0.67 13.51 1.21
C CYS A 8 -0.19 14.09 2.55
N TRP A 9 1.07 13.87 2.96
CA TRP A 9 1.59 14.30 4.28
C TRP A 9 2.60 15.46 4.22
N THR A 10 2.36 16.55 4.93
CA THR A 10 3.38 17.56 5.30
C THR A 10 3.94 17.23 6.69
N GLY A 11 5.24 16.99 6.81
CA GLY A 11 5.80 16.40 8.04
C GLY A 11 6.01 17.26 9.28
N PRO A 12 6.08 16.66 10.50
CA PRO A 12 6.65 17.27 11.68
C PRO A 12 8.19 17.12 11.72
N LYS A 13 8.84 18.07 12.41
CA LYS A 13 10.28 18.38 12.37
C LYS A 13 11.24 17.31 12.94
N ARG A 14 10.78 16.15 13.41
CA ARG A 14 11.57 14.99 13.90
C ARG A 14 10.69 13.73 13.84
N PHE A 15 11.24 12.54 13.54
CA PHE A 15 10.84 11.18 14.02
C PHE A 15 11.21 10.03 13.03
N ASN A 16 11.30 8.81 13.56
CA ASN A 16 11.56 7.53 12.88
C ASN A 16 10.57 7.26 11.73
N ALA A 17 11.08 6.92 10.55
CA ALA A 17 10.39 6.95 9.26
C ALA A 17 9.25 5.93 8.99
N PRO A 18 9.24 4.68 9.50
CA PRO A 18 8.20 3.69 9.15
C PRO A 18 6.90 3.83 9.95
N GLN A 19 6.95 4.36 11.18
CA GLN A 19 5.75 4.50 12.02
C GLN A 19 4.72 5.46 11.42
N ALA A 20 5.15 6.53 10.76
CA ALA A 20 4.24 7.47 10.11
C ALA A 20 3.45 6.83 8.96
N PHE A 21 4.12 5.97 8.18
CA PHE A 21 3.47 5.18 7.14
C PHE A 21 2.43 4.22 7.73
N PHE A 22 2.77 3.48 8.78
CA PHE A 22 1.84 2.56 9.44
C PHE A 22 0.59 3.26 9.97
N ILE A 23 0.73 4.45 10.58
CA ILE A 23 -0.40 5.22 11.11
C ILE A 23 -1.35 5.62 9.99
N GLU A 24 -0.84 6.10 8.85
CA GLU A 24 -1.68 6.51 7.73
C GLU A 24 -2.32 5.31 7.02
N ALA A 25 -1.55 4.24 6.78
CA ALA A 25 -2.07 3.00 6.24
C ALA A 25 -3.21 2.46 7.13
N ALA A 26 -3.00 2.45 8.45
CA ALA A 26 -3.99 2.06 9.44
C ALA A 26 -5.25 2.96 9.47
N ARG A 27 -5.18 4.17 8.91
CA ARG A 27 -6.31 5.10 8.88
C ARG A 27 -7.17 4.96 7.62
N ILE A 28 -6.55 4.65 6.48
CA ILE A 28 -7.20 4.75 5.17
C ILE A 28 -7.43 3.41 4.49
N LEU A 29 -6.57 2.43 4.76
CA LEU A 29 -6.61 1.15 4.06
C LEU A 29 -7.55 0.19 4.80
N PRO A 30 -8.21 -0.73 4.06
CA PRO A 30 -9.07 -1.74 4.65
C PRO A 30 -8.20 -2.67 5.49
N GLN A 31 -8.67 -2.96 6.70
CA GLN A 31 -7.92 -3.75 7.67
C GLN A 31 -8.85 -4.72 8.36
N ASP A 32 -8.37 -5.95 8.50
CA ASP A 32 -8.93 -6.93 9.41
C ASP A 32 -7.81 -7.93 9.81
N PRO A 33 -7.39 -7.98 11.09
CA PRO A 33 -7.85 -7.18 12.22
C PRO A 33 -7.33 -5.73 12.15
N PRO A 34 -7.93 -4.76 12.87
CA PRO A 34 -7.43 -3.39 12.94
C PRO A 34 -5.98 -3.31 13.45
N LEU A 35 -5.16 -2.45 12.84
CA LEU A 35 -3.78 -2.23 13.25
C LEU A 35 -3.71 -1.39 14.53
N ILE A 36 -3.29 -2.00 15.65
CA ILE A 36 -3.20 -1.36 16.96
C ILE A 36 -1.82 -1.63 17.58
N GLY A 37 -1.23 -0.61 18.21
CA GLY A 37 -0.01 -0.77 19.02
C GLY A 37 1.28 -0.73 18.20
N ASN A 38 2.18 -1.69 18.46
CA ASN A 38 3.50 -1.74 17.82
C ASN A 38 3.40 -2.43 16.46
N ILE A 39 3.17 -1.64 15.41
CA ILE A 39 2.97 -2.13 14.04
C ILE A 39 4.33 -2.44 13.39
N ASN A 40 4.43 -3.59 12.73
CA ASN A 40 5.52 -3.96 11.84
C ASN A 40 4.96 -4.28 10.44
N TRP A 41 5.86 -4.53 9.49
CA TRP A 41 5.50 -4.79 8.08
C TRP A 41 4.66 -6.05 7.91
N ASP A 42 4.91 -7.10 8.69
CA ASP A 42 4.14 -8.35 8.62
C ASP A 42 2.71 -8.13 9.14
N ALA A 43 2.55 -7.48 10.29
CA ALA A 43 1.25 -7.14 10.86
C ALA A 43 0.43 -6.25 9.91
N LEU A 44 1.07 -5.27 9.27
CA LEU A 44 0.45 -4.48 8.20
C LEU A 44 -0.03 -5.38 7.06
N THR A 45 0.84 -6.27 6.57
CA THR A 45 0.56 -7.14 5.43
C THR A 45 -0.63 -8.05 5.70
N ASP A 46 -0.66 -8.72 6.85
CA ASP A 46 -1.73 -9.62 7.27
C ASP A 46 -3.06 -8.87 7.43
N SER A 47 -3.04 -7.72 8.10
CA SER A 47 -4.22 -6.91 8.33
C SER A 47 -4.82 -6.36 7.03
N LEU A 48 -3.98 -5.86 6.13
CA LEU A 48 -4.41 -5.40 4.82
C LEU A 48 -4.97 -6.56 3.98
N TRP A 49 -4.35 -7.73 4.07
CA TRP A 49 -4.81 -8.91 3.37
C TRP A 49 -6.24 -9.29 3.80
N GLY A 50 -6.49 -9.37 5.11
CA GLY A 50 -7.82 -9.64 5.64
C GLY A 50 -8.84 -8.59 5.20
N GLY A 51 -8.52 -7.31 5.41
CA GLY A 51 -9.42 -6.21 5.07
C GLY A 51 -9.80 -6.17 3.58
N LEU A 52 -8.83 -6.41 2.69
CA LEU A 52 -9.08 -6.51 1.25
C LEU A 52 -9.92 -7.73 0.88
N ALA A 53 -9.72 -8.88 1.54
CA ALA A 53 -10.55 -10.07 1.33
C ALA A 53 -12.01 -9.80 1.74
N GLU A 54 -12.23 -9.06 2.83
CA GLU A 54 -13.56 -8.70 3.34
C GLU A 54 -14.28 -7.64 2.49
N LEU A 55 -13.57 -6.81 1.72
CA LEU A 55 -14.19 -5.81 0.83
C LEU A 55 -15.18 -6.43 -0.18
N GLY A 56 -15.04 -7.73 -0.47
CA GLY A 56 -15.87 -8.45 -1.42
C GLY A 56 -15.76 -7.91 -2.85
N LYS A 57 -14.59 -7.35 -3.21
CA LYS A 57 -14.30 -6.82 -4.55
C LYS A 57 -13.21 -7.65 -5.21
N GLU A 58 -13.45 -8.08 -6.44
CA GLU A 58 -12.50 -8.88 -7.24
C GLU A 58 -11.43 -8.01 -7.93
N ARG A 59 -11.63 -6.70 -8.01
CA ARG A 59 -10.70 -5.76 -8.65
C ARG A 59 -10.54 -4.53 -7.76
N VAL A 60 -9.33 -4.34 -7.25
CA VAL A 60 -8.96 -3.26 -6.33
C VAL A 60 -7.77 -2.51 -6.91
N ALA A 61 -7.85 -1.18 -6.88
CA ALA A 61 -6.73 -0.31 -7.23
C ALA A 61 -6.33 0.50 -6.00
N LEU A 62 -5.06 0.41 -5.61
CA LEU A 62 -4.47 1.24 -4.56
C LEU A 62 -3.66 2.34 -5.26
N ILE A 63 -3.99 3.60 -5.00
CA ILE A 63 -3.27 4.74 -5.57
C ILE A 63 -2.51 5.43 -4.45
N TRP A 64 -1.19 5.21 -4.43
CA TRP A 64 -0.28 5.86 -3.50
C TRP A 64 0.24 7.15 -4.12
N THR A 65 -0.35 8.28 -3.73
CA THR A 65 0.11 9.59 -4.17
C THR A 65 1.23 10.14 -3.29
N ASN A 66 2.07 11.00 -3.89
CA ASN A 66 3.23 11.61 -3.25
C ASN A 66 4.27 10.57 -2.77
N ALA A 67 4.42 9.47 -3.51
CA ALA A 67 5.33 8.38 -3.17
C ALA A 67 6.81 8.83 -3.06
N GLN A 68 7.19 9.92 -3.72
CA GLN A 68 8.52 10.53 -3.61
C GLN A 68 8.88 10.95 -2.18
N ARG A 69 7.89 11.24 -1.32
CA ARG A 69 8.14 11.64 0.07
C ARG A 69 8.74 10.51 0.90
N MET A 70 8.50 9.26 0.52
CA MET A 70 9.17 8.11 1.16
C MET A 70 10.67 8.06 0.85
N LEU A 71 11.09 8.59 -0.30
CA LEU A 71 12.50 8.58 -0.70
C LEU A 71 13.38 9.49 0.17
N GLU A 72 12.78 10.52 0.80
CA GLU A 72 13.47 11.45 1.70
C GLU A 72 14.02 10.76 2.95
N HIS A 73 13.48 9.60 3.30
CA HIS A 73 13.89 8.81 4.47
C HIS A 73 14.60 7.50 4.11
N GLY A 74 14.79 7.24 2.81
CA GLY A 74 15.52 6.10 2.30
C GLY A 74 14.67 5.24 1.34
N LEU A 75 15.28 4.86 0.22
CA LEU A 75 14.69 3.96 -0.77
C LEU A 75 14.21 2.63 -0.15
N GLN A 76 14.86 2.17 0.92
CA GLN A 76 14.59 0.88 1.53
C GLN A 76 13.16 0.72 2.06
N ASP A 77 12.61 1.70 2.79
CA ASP A 77 11.25 1.60 3.32
C ASP A 77 10.20 1.62 2.20
N LEU A 78 10.45 2.36 1.12
CA LEU A 78 9.60 2.33 -0.08
C LEU A 78 9.61 0.94 -0.72
N LEU A 79 10.79 0.33 -0.85
CA LEU A 79 10.92 -1.01 -1.42
C LEU A 79 10.26 -2.07 -0.53
N ILE A 80 10.37 -1.97 0.80
CA ILE A 80 9.70 -2.90 1.72
C ILE A 80 8.18 -2.76 1.60
N ALA A 81 7.65 -1.53 1.65
CA ALA A 81 6.22 -1.28 1.49
C ALA A 81 5.70 -1.83 0.15
N ASN A 82 6.44 -1.58 -0.93
CA ASN A 82 6.09 -2.11 -2.25
C ASN A 82 6.12 -3.64 -2.28
N GLY A 83 7.12 -4.27 -1.66
CA GLY A 83 7.20 -5.72 -1.52
C GLY A 83 6.03 -6.32 -0.74
N CYS A 84 5.53 -5.65 0.30
CA CYS A 84 4.31 -6.04 1.00
C CYS A 84 3.10 -6.03 0.05
N PHE A 85 2.94 -4.98 -0.77
CA PHE A 85 1.84 -4.90 -1.73
C PHE A 85 1.94 -5.96 -2.83
N GLU A 86 3.13 -6.22 -3.37
CA GLU A 86 3.38 -7.30 -4.33
C GLU A 86 3.02 -8.67 -3.72
N HIS A 87 3.41 -8.91 -2.47
CA HIS A 87 3.06 -10.13 -1.76
C HIS A 87 1.54 -10.30 -1.64
N ILE A 88 0.83 -9.24 -1.21
CA ILE A 88 -0.64 -9.25 -1.12
C ILE A 88 -1.26 -9.53 -2.49
N ALA A 89 -0.84 -8.82 -3.54
CA ALA A 89 -1.37 -9.00 -4.90
C ALA A 89 -1.20 -10.45 -5.38
N SER A 90 0.00 -11.03 -5.18
CA SER A 90 0.31 -12.40 -5.60
C SER A 90 -0.51 -13.46 -4.84
N THR A 91 -0.69 -13.29 -3.53
CA THR A 91 -1.46 -14.24 -2.72
C THR A 91 -2.96 -14.12 -2.97
N MET A 92 -3.45 -12.91 -3.27
CA MET A 92 -4.85 -12.66 -3.60
C MET A 92 -5.24 -13.06 -5.03
N ALA A 93 -4.29 -13.18 -5.95
CA ALA A 93 -4.57 -13.62 -7.32
C ALA A 93 -5.00 -15.11 -7.40
N THR A 94 -5.05 -15.83 -6.28
CA THR A 94 -5.42 -17.25 -6.21
C THR A 94 -6.26 -17.56 -4.98
N THR A 95 -7.15 -18.56 -5.08
CA THR A 95 -7.97 -19.03 -3.95
C THR A 95 -7.22 -19.94 -2.98
N LYS A 96 -5.96 -20.29 -3.28
CA LYS A 96 -5.12 -21.19 -2.46
C LYS A 96 -4.96 -20.72 -1.01
N TYR A 97 -5.08 -19.41 -0.76
CA TYR A 97 -4.86 -18.80 0.55
C TYR A 97 -6.16 -18.52 1.32
N GLY A 98 -7.28 -19.16 0.95
CA GLY A 98 -8.52 -19.12 1.75
C GLY A 98 -9.49 -18.00 1.41
N ILE A 99 -9.21 -17.18 0.38
CA ILE A 99 -10.21 -16.29 -0.22
C ILE A 99 -11.20 -17.09 -1.09
N SER A 100 -12.47 -16.68 -1.06
CA SER A 100 -13.53 -17.35 -1.83
C SER A 100 -13.38 -17.17 -3.35
N ARG A 101 -12.70 -16.09 -3.77
CA ARG A 101 -12.50 -15.73 -5.17
C ARG A 101 -11.20 -14.94 -5.33
N PRO A 102 -10.47 -15.09 -6.44
CA PRO A 102 -9.29 -14.28 -6.70
C PRO A 102 -9.61 -12.79 -6.72
N ILE A 103 -8.70 -11.99 -6.16
CA ILE A 103 -8.74 -10.53 -6.19
C ILE A 103 -7.52 -10.04 -6.96
N MET A 104 -7.78 -9.25 -7.99
CA MET A 104 -6.77 -8.50 -8.71
C MET A 104 -6.53 -7.18 -7.98
N LEU A 105 -5.40 -7.08 -7.29
CA LEU A 105 -4.91 -5.84 -6.71
C LEU A 105 -3.90 -5.21 -7.68
N VAL A 106 -4.06 -3.92 -7.97
CA VAL A 106 -3.08 -3.14 -8.74
C VAL A 106 -2.67 -1.93 -7.92
N VAL A 107 -1.36 -1.70 -7.77
CA VAL A 107 -0.82 -0.58 -7.00
C VAL A 107 -0.17 0.43 -7.92
N PHE A 108 -0.55 1.70 -7.75
CA PHE A 108 -0.02 2.82 -8.51
C PHE A 108 0.80 3.70 -7.57
N LEU A 109 2.11 3.78 -7.81
CA LEU A 109 2.98 4.76 -7.16
C LEU A 109 2.99 6.04 -7.99
N VAL A 110 2.39 7.10 -7.45
CA VAL A 110 2.29 8.41 -8.10
C VAL A 110 3.12 9.40 -7.31
N GLY A 111 4.05 10.08 -7.97
CA GLY A 111 4.93 11.03 -7.33
C GLY A 111 5.54 12.05 -8.28
N GLU A 112 6.46 12.84 -7.76
CA GLU A 112 7.20 13.88 -8.49
C GLU A 112 8.71 13.61 -8.45
N GLY A 113 9.44 14.14 -9.44
CA GLY A 113 10.91 14.06 -9.52
C GLY A 113 11.40 13.01 -10.53
N ASN A 114 12.72 12.87 -10.67
CA ASN A 114 13.31 12.02 -11.73
C ASN A 114 12.94 10.54 -11.62
N ASN A 115 12.58 10.07 -10.43
CA ASN A 115 12.10 8.69 -10.20
C ASN A 115 10.63 8.50 -10.60
N PHE A 116 9.91 9.60 -10.78
CA PHE A 116 8.50 9.65 -11.15
C PHE A 116 8.38 10.58 -12.35
N GLY A 117 8.86 10.10 -13.51
CA GLY A 117 9.01 10.92 -14.72
C GLY A 117 7.72 11.69 -15.09
N PRO A 118 7.84 12.78 -15.89
CA PRO A 118 6.73 13.70 -16.20
C PRO A 118 5.53 13.05 -16.90
N PHE A 119 5.67 11.78 -17.30
CA PHE A 119 4.68 10.94 -17.98
C PHE A 119 4.59 9.52 -17.36
N LEU A 120 4.46 9.40 -16.03
CA LEU A 120 3.92 8.18 -15.43
C LEU A 120 2.39 8.02 -15.65
N ALA A 121 1.83 8.65 -16.69
CA ALA A 121 0.45 8.44 -17.11
C ALA A 121 0.23 7.06 -17.75
N ASP A 122 1.26 6.45 -18.34
CA ASP A 122 1.11 5.25 -19.19
C ASP A 122 1.98 4.05 -18.78
N LYS A 123 2.65 4.10 -17.62
CA LYS A 123 3.30 2.92 -17.04
C LYS A 123 2.92 2.76 -15.58
N VAL A 124 1.83 2.03 -15.42
CA VAL A 124 1.48 1.33 -14.19
C VAL A 124 2.57 0.29 -13.94
N LEU A 125 3.25 0.36 -12.79
CA LEU A 125 3.90 -0.83 -12.24
C LEU A 125 2.76 -1.77 -11.80
N VAL A 126 2.21 -2.51 -12.77
CA VAL A 126 1.29 -3.61 -12.50
C VAL A 126 2.17 -4.75 -12.00
N HIS A 127 2.13 -5.01 -10.71
CA HIS A 127 2.42 -6.33 -10.17
C HIS A 127 1.10 -7.04 -9.93
#